data_AF-A0A257SQ10-F1
#
_entry.id   AF-A0A257SQ10-F1
#
_cell.length_a   1.000
_cell.length_b   1.000
_cell.length_c   1.000
_cell.angle_alpha   90.00
_cell.angle_beta   90.00
_cell.angle_gamma   90.00
#
_symmetry.space_group_name_H-M   'P 1'
#
loop_
_entity.id
_entity.type
_entity.pdbx_description
1 polymer ?
#
loop_
_entity_poly.entity_id
_entity_poly.type
_entity_poly.pdbx_seq_one_letter_code
_entity_poly.pdbx_strand_id
1 'polypeptide(L)' 'MMGDNRYCSKDSRYWGVVPRANIRGRPLFVYYSYRPSPGGLNDCDGRTSDRPLSFITDIRWGRLGHVIR' A
#
# COMPACT_ATOMS: atom_id res chain seq x y z
N MET A 1 -1.82 -15.08 6.65
CA MET A 1 -1.43 -13.67 6.43
C MET A 1 -2.67 -12.81 6.63
N MET A 2 -2.53 -11.67 7.32
CA MET A 2 -3.64 -10.74 7.55
C MET A 2 -3.15 -9.32 7.26
N GLY A 3 -3.95 -8.53 6.56
CA GLY A 3 -3.62 -7.14 6.26
C GLY A 3 -4.05 -6.19 7.38
N ASP A 4 -3.38 -5.04 7.46
CA ASP A 4 -3.67 -4.02 8.48
C ASP A 4 -5.02 -3.33 8.24
N ASN A 5 -5.38 -3.03 6.98
CA ASN A 5 -6.68 -2.50 6.62
C ASN A 5 -7.74 -3.62 6.59
N ARG A 6 -8.29 -3.94 7.75
CA ARG A 6 -9.12 -5.15 7.99
C ARG A 6 -10.35 -5.27 7.11
N TYR A 7 -11.05 -4.17 6.84
CA TYR A 7 -12.28 -4.16 6.04
C TYR A 7 -12.02 -4.22 4.53
N CYS A 8 -10.79 -3.90 4.12
CA CYS A 8 -10.41 -3.79 2.72
C CYS A 8 -9.26 -4.71 2.31
N SER A 9 -8.87 -5.61 3.21
CA SER A 9 -7.87 -6.63 2.96
C SER A 9 -8.57 -7.94 2.61
N LYS A 10 -8.42 -8.36 1.36
CA LYS A 10 -8.62 -9.77 1.00
C LYS A 10 -7.36 -10.49 1.44
N ASP A 11 -7.45 -11.33 2.46
CA ASP A 11 -6.32 -12.05 3.05
C ASP A 11 -6.69 -13.50 3.41
N SER A 12 -5.87 -14.17 4.22
CA SER A 12 -6.07 -15.58 4.60
C SER A 12 -7.44 -15.90 5.22
N ARG A 13 -8.23 -14.90 5.64
CA ARG A 13 -9.63 -15.09 6.03
C ARG A 13 -10.50 -15.66 4.89
N TYR A 14 -10.15 -15.39 3.64
CA TYR A 14 -10.92 -15.83 2.47
C TYR A 14 -10.35 -17.07 1.78
N TRP A 15 -9.03 -17.30 1.85
CA TRP A 15 -8.36 -18.37 1.09
C TRP A 15 -7.40 -19.24 1.91
N GLY A 16 -7.37 -19.09 3.24
CA GLY A 16 -6.57 -19.94 4.11
C GLY A 16 -5.07 -19.59 4.17
N VAL A 17 -4.28 -20.55 4.67
CA VAL A 17 -2.85 -20.36 4.98
C VAL A 17 -1.98 -20.30 3.72
N VAL A 18 -0.90 -19.52 3.78
CA VAL A 18 0.06 -19.38 2.67
C VAL A 18 1.21 -20.36 2.88
N PRO A 19 1.52 -21.26 1.92
CA PRO A 19 2.67 -22.15 2.00
C PRO A 19 4.00 -21.40 2.09
N ARG A 20 4.98 -21.95 2.83
CA ARG A 20 6.29 -21.30 3.05
C ARG A 20 7.05 -21.01 1.76
N ALA A 21 6.90 -21.84 0.73
CA ALA A 21 7.54 -21.65 -0.57
C ALA A 21 7.11 -20.34 -1.29
N ASN A 22 5.94 -19.78 -0.94
CA ASN A 22 5.43 -18.55 -1.53
C ASN A 22 5.92 -17.29 -0.81
N ILE A 23 6.65 -17.43 0.31
CA ILE A 23 7.17 -16.29 1.08
C ILE A 23 8.49 -15.84 0.46
N ARG A 24 8.53 -14.60 -0.04
CA ARG A 24 9.72 -14.03 -0.70
C ARG A 24 10.65 -13.26 0.24
N GLY A 25 10.12 -12.63 1.28
CA GLY A 25 10.92 -11.80 2.17
C GLY A 25 10.06 -10.96 3.12
N ARG A 26 10.72 -10.04 3.84
CA ARG A 26 10.10 -9.09 4.77
C ARG A 26 10.33 -7.66 4.27
N PRO A 27 9.31 -6.78 4.28
CA PRO A 27 9.49 -5.38 3.95
C PRO A 27 10.45 -4.69 4.94
N LEU A 28 11.30 -3.80 4.43
CA LEU A 28 12.33 -3.13 5.25
C LEU A 28 12.04 -1.65 5.44
N PHE A 29 11.82 -0.90 4.36
CA PHE A 29 11.54 0.53 4.41
C PHE A 29 10.76 1.00 3.18
N VAL A 30 10.20 2.21 3.29
CA VAL A 30 9.50 2.88 2.17
C VAL A 30 10.48 3.76 1.40
N TYR A 31 10.82 3.36 0.17
CA TYR A 31 11.74 4.11 -0.68
C TYR A 31 11.06 5.28 -1.42
N TYR A 32 9.76 5.16 -1.70
CA TYR A 32 9.01 6.14 -2.48
C TYR A 32 7.52 6.08 -2.18
N SER A 33 6.86 7.24 -2.11
CA SER A 33 5.42 7.34 -1.84
C SER A 33 4.85 8.65 -2.36
N TYR A 34 3.74 8.59 -3.08
CA TYR A 34 2.99 9.75 -3.59
C TYR A 34 1.48 9.51 -3.50
N ARG A 35 0.66 10.53 -3.72
CA ARG A 35 -0.81 10.39 -3.83
C ARG A 35 -1.21 10.17 -5.31
N PRO A 36 -1.84 9.05 -5.67
CA PRO A 36 -2.26 8.81 -7.05
C PRO A 36 -3.45 9.69 -7.45
N SER A 37 -3.61 9.92 -8.76
CA SER A 37 -4.75 10.64 -9.33
C SER A 37 -6.07 9.91 -9.02
N PRO A 38 -7.21 10.61 -8.82
CA PRO A 38 -8.50 9.95 -8.70
C PRO A 38 -8.83 9.20 -10.00
N GLY A 39 -8.90 7.87 -9.93
CA GLY A 39 -9.12 7.06 -11.12
C GLY A 39 -9.55 5.62 -10.88
N GLY A 40 -9.81 5.20 -9.64
CA GLY A 40 -10.17 3.82 -9.34
C GLY A 40 -11.33 3.71 -8.35
N LEU A 41 -12.44 3.13 -8.81
CA LEU A 41 -13.70 2.86 -8.09
C LEU A 41 -13.56 1.96 -6.83
N ASN A 42 -12.35 1.56 -6.45
CA ASN A 42 -12.08 0.59 -5.38
C ASN A 42 -11.12 1.15 -4.32
N ASP A 43 -11.16 2.45 -4.07
CA ASP A 43 -10.27 3.07 -3.09
C ASP A 43 -10.79 2.87 -1.66
N CYS A 44 -10.07 2.03 -0.93
CA CYS A 44 -10.29 1.74 0.47
C CYS A 44 -9.59 2.72 1.42
N ASP A 45 -8.79 3.65 0.90
CA ASP A 45 -8.05 4.70 1.65
C ASP A 45 -8.61 6.09 1.32
N GLY A 46 -9.24 6.28 0.16
CA GLY A 46 -9.86 7.55 -0.27
C GLY A 46 -8.85 8.69 -0.45
N ARG A 47 -7.56 8.38 -0.60
CA ARG A 47 -6.46 9.36 -0.62
C ARG A 47 -5.92 9.56 -2.04
N THR A 48 -6.71 10.24 -2.85
CA THR A 48 -6.34 10.66 -4.21
C THR A 48 -5.96 12.13 -4.29
N SER A 49 -5.24 12.51 -5.33
CA SER A 49 -4.76 13.87 -5.59
C SER A 49 -5.18 14.34 -6.98
N ASP A 50 -5.79 15.52 -7.07
CA ASP A 50 -6.25 16.06 -8.36
C ASP A 50 -5.14 16.81 -9.12
N ARG A 51 -3.89 16.75 -8.63
CA ARG A 51 -2.76 17.46 -9.23
C ARG A 51 -2.24 16.73 -10.48
N PRO A 52 -1.93 17.45 -11.57
CA PRO A 52 -1.27 16.84 -12.73
C PRO A 52 0.12 16.32 -12.33
N LEU A 53 0.50 15.17 -12.90
CA LEU A 53 1.77 14.49 -12.62
C LEU A 53 2.00 14.24 -11.11
N SER A 54 0.99 13.70 -10.42
CA SER A 54 1.00 13.52 -8.96
C SER A 54 2.17 12.68 -8.43
N PHE A 55 2.80 11.87 -9.28
CA PHE A 55 4.03 11.15 -8.97
C PHE A 55 5.22 12.09 -8.68
N ILE A 56 5.27 13.30 -9.24
CA ILE A 56 6.30 14.30 -8.90
C ILE A 56 5.72 15.40 -8.01
N THR A 57 4.47 15.79 -8.23
CA THR A 57 3.87 16.99 -7.60
C THR A 57 3.21 16.73 -6.23
N ASP A 58 2.93 15.47 -5.88
CA ASP A 58 2.29 15.10 -4.61
C ASP A 58 3.00 13.93 -3.92
N ILE A 59 4.31 14.10 -3.71
CA ILE A 59 5.16 13.17 -2.97
C ILE A 59 4.89 13.29 -1.47
N ARG A 60 4.71 12.14 -0.80
CA ARG A 60 4.50 12.03 0.65
C ARG A 60 5.84 11.96 1.37
N TRP A 61 6.52 13.10 1.49
CA TRP A 61 7.87 13.22 2.07
C TRP A 61 8.03 12.56 3.44
N GLY A 62 7.04 12.67 4.32
CA GLY A 62 7.09 12.07 5.67
C GLY A 62 7.08 10.53 5.71
N ARG A 63 6.87 9.85 4.58
CA ARG A 63 6.96 8.38 4.48
C ARG A 63 8.29 7.90 3.94
N LEU A 64 9.09 8.76 3.31
CA LEU A 64 10.37 8.36 2.74
C LEU A 64 11.34 7.93 3.85
N GLY A 65 11.95 6.77 3.68
CA GLY A 65 12.86 6.20 4.67
C GLY A 65 12.18 5.63 5.92
N HIS A 66 10.85 5.56 5.96
CA HIS A 66 10.15 4.94 7.08
C HIS A 66 10.47 3.44 7.15
N VAL A 67 11.12 3.01 8.23
CA VAL A 67 11.47 1.61 8.50
C VAL A 67 10.26 0.87 9.04
N ILE A 68 9.98 -0.30 8.45
CA ILE A 68 8.88 -1.18 8.86
C ILE A 68 9.43 -2.16 9.90
N ARG A 69 8.86 -2.13 11.10
CA ARG A 69 9.27 -2.98 12.24
C ARG A 69 8.19 -3.99 12.59
#